data_AF-A0A7X6Y910-F1
#
_entry.id   AF-A0A7X6Y910-F1
#
_cell.length_a   1.000
_cell.length_b   1.000
_cell.length_c   1.000
_cell.angle_alpha   90.00
_cell.angle_beta   90.00
_cell.angle_gamma   90.00
#
_symmetry.space_group_name_H-M   'P 1'
#
loop_
_entity.id
_entity.type
_entity.pdbx_description
1 polymer ?
#
loop_
_entity_poly.entity_id
_entity_poly.type
_entity_poly.pdbx_seq_one_letter_code
_entity_poly.pdbx_strand_id
1 'polypeptide(L)'
;HLFAIGYNKEEEKITNSYYDLLASEARLISYLAICKREVPKEHWFKLGRALSEACGRQGLVSWTGTMFEYFMPPLVMKHYPATLLHETYRTVLKAQKLYGDRRGVPWGTSESGYYAFDLQLNYQYKAFGVPDLGLKRGLIEDMVVSPYSTLLALPFTPQEAMANIRRLLKDGLEGEYGLYEAVDYTPERLPAGEHRKVVASFMAHHLGMSLAAINNLLHDGVLQRRFHANPLIRSGEILLEEKVPARAIITKDYKEEVHPLTAGEKETVDFARSVEVTGTRELPHCHLLSNGRYSLLLTEGGSGYSRREGIQ
;
A
#
# COMPACT_ATOMS: atom_id res chain seq x y z
N HIS A 1 -4.90 -28.20 -8.20
CA HIS A 1 -5.95 -27.22 -7.84
C HIS A 1 -5.26 -25.95 -7.35
N LEU A 2 -5.96 -24.82 -7.21
CA LEU A 2 -5.37 -23.64 -6.55
C LEU A 2 -5.34 -23.86 -5.04
N PHE A 3 -4.48 -23.13 -4.34
CA PHE A 3 -4.47 -23.11 -2.88
C PHE A 3 -5.55 -22.17 -2.36
N ALA A 4 -6.32 -22.66 -1.40
CA ALA A 4 -7.24 -21.82 -0.67
C ALA A 4 -6.48 -21.00 0.38
N ILE A 5 -6.96 -19.79 0.63
CA ILE A 5 -6.33 -18.83 1.53
C ILE A 5 -6.56 -19.22 3.00
N GLY A 6 -7.72 -19.82 3.31
CA GLY A 6 -8.09 -20.12 4.68
C GLY A 6 -8.82 -21.44 4.85
N TYR A 7 -8.86 -21.88 6.10
CA TYR A 7 -9.67 -23.00 6.57
C TYR A 7 -10.48 -22.53 7.77
N ASN A 8 -11.81 -22.62 7.66
CA ASN A 8 -12.71 -22.36 8.77
C ASN A 8 -12.77 -23.61 9.65
N LYS A 9 -12.23 -23.51 10.87
CA LYS A 9 -12.18 -24.62 11.83
C LYS A 9 -13.57 -24.97 12.36
N GLU A 10 -14.45 -23.99 12.56
CA GLU A 10 -15.78 -24.23 13.11
C GLU A 10 -16.70 -24.92 12.10
N GLU A 11 -16.57 -24.56 10.82
CA GLU A 11 -17.33 -25.17 9.73
C GLU A 11 -16.64 -26.40 9.12
N GLU A 12 -15.42 -26.71 9.56
CA GLU A 12 -14.51 -27.72 9.02
C GLU A 12 -14.32 -27.62 7.48
N LYS A 13 -14.38 -26.40 6.94
CA LYS A 13 -14.40 -26.14 5.50
C LYS A 13 -13.27 -25.23 5.05
N ILE A 14 -12.75 -25.56 3.87
CA ILE A 14 -11.83 -24.69 3.14
C ILE A 14 -12.61 -23.47 2.62
N THR A 15 -12.04 -22.28 2.75
CA THR A 15 -12.67 -21.06 2.24
C THR A 15 -12.65 -21.02 0.71
N ASN A 16 -13.69 -20.45 0.11
CA ASN A 16 -13.76 -20.29 -1.35
C ASN A 16 -13.02 -19.02 -1.82
N SER A 17 -11.77 -18.86 -1.38
CA SER A 17 -10.91 -17.72 -1.71
C SER A 17 -9.52 -18.22 -2.05
N TYR A 18 -8.97 -17.78 -3.18
CA TYR A 18 -7.74 -18.32 -3.76
C TYR A 18 -6.87 -17.19 -4.30
N TYR A 19 -5.56 -17.40 -4.25
CA TYR A 19 -4.65 -16.66 -5.13
C TYR A 19 -4.58 -17.39 -6.46
N ASP A 20 -5.13 -16.77 -7.49
CA ASP A 20 -5.32 -17.35 -8.80
C ASP A 20 -4.45 -16.70 -9.88
N LEU A 21 -3.62 -15.69 -9.57
CA LEU A 21 -2.75 -15.01 -10.54
C LEU A 21 -1.28 -15.32 -10.29
N LEU A 22 -0.49 -15.39 -11.38
CA LEU A 22 0.96 -15.58 -11.29
C LEU A 22 1.64 -14.32 -10.72
N ALA A 23 1.10 -13.13 -11.00
CA ALA A 23 1.53 -11.89 -10.38
C ALA A 23 0.91 -11.72 -8.99
N SER A 24 1.44 -12.47 -8.02
CA SER A 24 1.10 -12.37 -6.60
C SER A 24 2.29 -12.82 -5.76
N GLU A 25 2.32 -12.37 -4.51
CA GLU A 25 3.18 -12.85 -3.44
C GLU A 25 3.05 -14.37 -3.22
N ALA A 26 1.84 -14.91 -3.42
CA ALA A 26 1.51 -16.32 -3.21
C ALA A 26 2.22 -17.26 -4.19
N ARG A 27 2.77 -16.76 -5.30
CA ARG A 27 3.56 -17.59 -6.22
C ARG A 27 4.74 -18.25 -5.52
N LEU A 28 5.28 -17.63 -4.46
CA LEU A 28 6.38 -18.19 -3.67
C LEU A 28 5.97 -19.51 -2.99
N ILE A 29 4.77 -19.56 -2.40
CA ILE A 29 4.29 -20.79 -1.75
C ILE A 29 3.98 -21.87 -2.79
N SER A 30 3.41 -21.49 -3.94
CA SER A 30 3.22 -22.39 -5.09
C SER A 30 4.53 -23.00 -5.56
N TYR A 31 5.57 -22.17 -5.73
CA TYR A 31 6.90 -22.61 -6.12
C TYR A 31 7.49 -23.58 -5.09
N LEU A 32 7.43 -23.23 -3.81
CA LEU A 32 7.96 -24.05 -2.71
C LEU A 32 7.28 -25.42 -2.64
N ALA A 33 5.95 -25.46 -2.70
CA ALA A 33 5.18 -26.70 -2.63
C ALA A 33 5.48 -27.64 -3.81
N ILE A 34 5.68 -27.09 -5.01
CA ILE A 34 6.11 -27.88 -6.18
C ILE A 34 7.52 -28.44 -5.98
N CYS A 35 8.46 -27.60 -5.53
CA CYS A 35 9.84 -28.01 -5.28
C CYS A 35 9.93 -29.13 -4.22
N LYS A 36 9.05 -29.09 -3.22
CA LYS A 36 8.90 -30.13 -2.19
C LYS A 36 8.08 -31.34 -2.64
N ARG A 37 7.53 -31.33 -3.85
CA ARG A 37 6.62 -32.34 -4.39
C ARG A 37 5.34 -32.54 -3.57
N GLU A 38 4.94 -31.53 -2.80
CA GLU A 38 3.66 -31.49 -2.05
C GLU A 38 2.49 -31.31 -3.03
N VAL A 39 2.73 -30.64 -4.16
CA VAL A 39 1.79 -30.51 -5.28
C VAL A 39 2.48 -30.76 -6.62
N PRO A 40 1.73 -31.18 -7.65
CA PRO A 40 2.32 -31.44 -8.96
C PRO A 40 2.57 -30.12 -9.71
N LYS A 41 3.52 -30.12 -10.67
CA LYS A 41 3.99 -28.91 -11.39
C LYS A 41 2.88 -28.16 -12.14
N GLU A 42 1.81 -28.87 -12.52
CA GLU A 42 0.62 -28.33 -13.17
C GLU A 42 -0.05 -27.25 -12.30
N HIS A 43 0.17 -27.26 -10.98
CA HIS A 43 -0.26 -26.18 -10.08
C HIS A 43 0.29 -24.82 -10.52
N TRP A 44 1.56 -24.73 -10.93
CA TRP A 44 2.16 -23.48 -11.40
C TRP A 44 1.40 -22.88 -12.58
N PHE A 45 0.94 -23.74 -13.49
CA PHE A 45 0.23 -23.36 -14.70
C PHE A 45 -1.27 -23.11 -14.49
N LYS A 46 -1.80 -23.40 -13.28
CA LYS A 46 -3.15 -23.00 -12.88
C LYS A 46 -3.23 -21.53 -12.45
N LEU A 47 -2.11 -20.92 -12.08
CA LEU A 47 -2.04 -19.47 -11.85
C LEU A 47 -2.32 -18.73 -13.17
N GLY A 48 -3.05 -17.64 -13.14
CA GLY A 48 -3.46 -16.87 -14.31
C GLY A 48 -2.29 -16.04 -14.84
N ARG A 49 -2.17 -15.99 -16.17
CA ARG A 49 -1.25 -15.08 -16.87
C ARG A 49 -2.03 -13.91 -17.48
N ALA A 50 -2.86 -13.26 -16.66
CA ALA A 50 -3.57 -12.07 -17.10
C ALA A 50 -2.55 -10.98 -17.43
N LEU A 51 -2.68 -10.37 -18.60
CA LEU A 51 -1.73 -9.40 -19.14
C LEU A 51 -2.42 -8.05 -19.36
N SER A 52 -1.68 -6.97 -19.11
CA SER A 52 -2.07 -5.60 -19.43
C SER A 52 -0.93 -4.91 -20.18
N GLU A 53 -1.29 -3.95 -21.01
CA GLU A 53 -0.33 -3.03 -21.61
C GLU A 53 -0.23 -1.76 -20.76
N ALA A 54 0.86 -1.62 -20.01
CA ALA A 54 1.15 -0.43 -19.23
C ALA A 54 2.40 0.26 -19.80
N CYS A 55 2.29 1.56 -20.08
CA CYS A 55 3.41 2.39 -20.56
C CYS A 55 4.12 1.85 -21.83
N GLY A 56 3.36 1.27 -22.78
CA GLY A 56 3.90 0.68 -24.01
C GLY A 56 4.71 -0.60 -23.79
N ARG A 57 4.51 -1.27 -22.65
CA ARG A 57 5.09 -2.58 -22.34
C ARG A 57 4.00 -3.52 -21.86
N GLN A 58 4.17 -4.81 -22.12
CA GLN A 58 3.29 -5.84 -21.61
C GLN A 58 3.84 -6.38 -20.28
N GLY A 59 2.94 -6.63 -19.34
CA GLY A 59 3.27 -7.22 -18.04
C GLY A 59 2.07 -7.94 -17.45
N LEU A 60 2.35 -8.89 -16.56
CA LEU A 60 1.29 -9.54 -15.79
C LEU A 60 0.58 -8.51 -14.91
N VAL A 61 -0.73 -8.65 -14.79
CA VAL A 61 -1.54 -7.91 -13.81
C VAL A 61 -1.76 -8.74 -12.55
N SER A 62 -1.89 -8.03 -11.44
CA SER A 62 -2.22 -8.57 -10.13
C SER A 62 -3.62 -8.11 -9.72
N TRP A 63 -4.09 -8.51 -8.55
CA TRP A 63 -5.44 -8.13 -8.13
C TRP A 63 -5.50 -6.65 -7.78
N THR A 64 -4.54 -6.16 -7.00
CA THR A 64 -4.55 -4.80 -6.46
C THR A 64 -3.50 -3.90 -7.10
N GLY A 65 -2.57 -4.42 -7.88
CA GLY A 65 -1.52 -3.63 -8.54
C GLY A 65 -0.46 -3.09 -7.57
N THR A 66 -0.27 -3.74 -6.42
CA THR A 66 0.64 -3.27 -5.35
C THR A 66 2.08 -3.66 -5.67
N MET A 67 3.08 -2.85 -5.26
CA MET A 67 4.50 -3.23 -5.42
C MET A 67 4.82 -4.59 -4.77
N PHE A 68 4.24 -4.87 -3.60
CA PHE A 68 4.48 -6.10 -2.86
C PHE A 68 4.13 -7.38 -3.63
N GLU A 69 2.98 -7.43 -4.31
CA GLU A 69 2.55 -8.59 -5.11
C GLU A 69 3.63 -9.01 -6.13
N TYR A 70 4.37 -8.04 -6.66
CA TYR A 70 5.43 -8.25 -7.65
C TYR A 70 6.80 -8.45 -7.02
N PHE A 71 7.17 -7.64 -6.02
CA PHE A 71 8.56 -7.50 -5.57
C PHE A 71 8.89 -8.19 -4.24
N MET A 72 7.90 -8.69 -3.49
CA MET A 72 8.18 -9.57 -2.36
C MET A 72 8.82 -10.90 -2.79
N PRO A 73 8.29 -11.65 -3.79
CA PRO A 73 8.87 -12.94 -4.16
C PRO A 73 10.35 -12.85 -4.62
N PRO A 74 10.77 -11.86 -5.42
CA PRO A 74 12.17 -11.67 -5.78
C PRO A 74 13.12 -11.39 -4.62
N LEU A 75 12.67 -11.14 -3.38
CA LEU A 75 13.58 -11.08 -2.24
C LEU A 75 14.30 -12.42 -2.01
N VAL A 76 13.66 -13.54 -2.35
CA VAL A 76 14.21 -14.89 -2.16
C VAL A 76 14.22 -15.72 -3.44
N MET A 77 13.31 -15.46 -4.37
CA MET A 77 13.27 -16.14 -5.66
C MET A 77 14.21 -15.47 -6.65
N LYS A 78 14.98 -16.26 -7.39
CA LYS A 78 15.68 -15.78 -8.58
C LYS A 78 14.67 -15.32 -9.63
N HIS A 79 15.14 -14.44 -10.50
CA HIS A 79 14.45 -14.10 -11.72
C HIS A 79 15.47 -14.08 -12.87
N TYR A 80 15.01 -14.38 -14.07
CA TYR A 80 15.89 -14.52 -15.23
C TYR A 80 15.56 -13.46 -16.30
N PRO A 81 16.55 -12.84 -16.94
CA PRO A 81 16.32 -11.91 -18.05
C PRO A 81 15.50 -12.54 -19.18
N ALA A 82 14.81 -11.71 -19.97
CA ALA A 82 14.00 -12.14 -21.10
C ALA A 82 12.88 -13.16 -20.78
N THR A 83 12.43 -13.20 -19.53
CA THR A 83 11.27 -13.99 -19.08
C THR A 83 10.03 -13.11 -18.92
N LEU A 84 8.87 -13.75 -18.86
CA LEU A 84 7.58 -13.12 -18.58
C LEU A 84 7.61 -12.34 -17.24
N LEU A 85 8.21 -12.92 -16.21
CA LEU A 85 8.37 -12.27 -14.92
C LEU A 85 9.30 -11.06 -14.99
N HIS A 86 10.42 -11.17 -15.70
CA HIS A 86 11.35 -10.06 -15.88
C HIS A 86 10.73 -8.89 -16.62
N GLU A 87 10.02 -9.13 -17.72
CA GLU A 87 9.30 -8.06 -18.41
C GLU A 87 8.19 -7.46 -17.54
N THR A 88 7.50 -8.28 -16.75
CA THR A 88 6.52 -7.80 -15.77
C THR A 88 7.16 -6.83 -14.78
N TYR A 89 8.31 -7.16 -14.17
CA TYR A 89 8.99 -6.26 -13.22
C TYR A 89 9.35 -4.91 -13.84
N ARG A 90 9.85 -4.93 -15.08
CA ARG A 90 10.17 -3.70 -15.82
C ARG A 90 8.93 -2.87 -16.12
N THR A 91 7.84 -3.51 -16.51
CA THR A 91 6.55 -2.86 -16.80
C THR A 91 5.97 -2.23 -15.54
N VAL A 92 5.95 -2.96 -14.42
CA VAL A 92 5.43 -2.49 -13.13
C VAL A 92 6.24 -1.30 -12.62
N LEU A 93 7.57 -1.35 -12.63
CA LEU A 93 8.41 -0.22 -12.19
C LEU A 93 8.17 1.03 -13.02
N LYS A 94 8.04 0.88 -14.35
CA LYS A 94 7.75 2.00 -15.24
C LYS A 94 6.38 2.61 -14.94
N ALA A 95 5.37 1.77 -14.76
CA ALA A 95 4.01 2.21 -14.45
C ALA A 95 3.91 2.90 -13.08
N GLN A 96 4.59 2.38 -12.06
CA GLN A 96 4.69 3.00 -10.73
C GLN A 96 5.32 4.39 -10.78
N LYS A 97 6.46 4.53 -11.46
CA LYS A 97 7.13 5.83 -11.65
C LYS A 97 6.24 6.82 -12.39
N LEU A 98 5.66 6.40 -13.52
CA LEU A 98 4.76 7.26 -14.30
C LEU A 98 3.51 7.65 -13.51
N TYR A 99 2.97 6.76 -12.69
CA TYR A 99 1.82 7.06 -11.84
C TYR A 99 2.15 8.14 -10.81
N GLY A 100 3.29 8.02 -10.11
CA GLY A 100 3.78 9.06 -9.20
C GLY A 100 4.01 10.39 -9.91
N ASP A 101 4.67 10.37 -11.07
CA ASP A 101 4.96 11.57 -11.86
C ASP A 101 3.69 12.28 -12.32
N ARG A 102 2.68 11.55 -12.83
CA ARG A 102 1.38 12.11 -13.23
C ARG A 102 0.61 12.73 -12.07
N ARG A 103 0.79 12.20 -10.85
CA ARG A 103 0.19 12.73 -9.62
C ARG A 103 1.03 13.83 -8.95
N GLY A 104 2.25 14.07 -9.43
CA GLY A 104 3.17 15.06 -8.86
C GLY A 104 3.81 14.65 -7.52
N VAL A 105 3.80 13.36 -7.18
CA VAL A 105 4.28 12.85 -5.87
C VAL A 105 5.33 11.74 -6.08
N PRO A 106 6.05 11.30 -5.02
CA PRO A 106 6.91 10.11 -5.11
C PRO A 106 6.14 8.85 -5.58
N TRP A 107 6.85 7.87 -6.12
CA TRP A 107 6.25 6.57 -6.50
C TRP A 107 6.42 5.52 -5.39
N GLY A 108 5.76 4.37 -5.52
CA GLY A 108 5.84 3.27 -4.55
C GLY A 108 4.51 3.01 -3.85
N THR A 109 3.43 2.85 -4.63
CA THR A 109 2.13 2.48 -4.09
C THR A 109 2.08 0.98 -3.80
N SER A 110 1.63 0.62 -2.61
CA SER A 110 1.44 -0.76 -2.18
C SER A 110 0.51 -0.81 -0.97
N GLU A 111 0.13 -1.99 -0.49
CA GLU A 111 -0.61 -2.09 0.77
C GLU A 111 0.11 -1.41 1.93
N SER A 112 -0.61 -0.60 2.69
CA SER A 112 -0.03 0.19 3.76
C SER A 112 -1.09 0.77 4.67
N GLY A 113 -0.63 1.31 5.80
CA GLY A 113 -1.41 2.24 6.60
C GLY A 113 -1.71 3.55 5.82
N TYR A 114 -2.85 4.17 6.10
CA TYR A 114 -3.24 5.47 5.51
C TYR A 114 -3.84 6.40 6.55
N TYR A 115 -3.96 7.70 6.22
CA TYR A 115 -4.37 8.74 7.15
C TYR A 115 -5.89 8.75 7.36
N ALA A 116 -6.40 7.67 7.94
CA ALA A 116 -7.73 7.53 8.49
C ALA A 116 -7.63 6.70 9.77
N PHE A 117 -8.57 6.91 10.69
CA PHE A 117 -8.48 6.36 12.03
C PHE A 117 -9.73 5.55 12.37
N ASP A 118 -9.55 4.44 13.11
CA ASP A 118 -10.68 3.79 13.79
C ASP A 118 -11.09 4.55 15.05
N LEU A 119 -12.09 4.02 15.76
CA LEU A 119 -12.57 4.55 17.05
C LEU A 119 -11.49 4.58 18.14
N GLN A 120 -10.40 3.83 17.99
CA GLN A 120 -9.29 3.75 18.93
C GLN A 120 -8.08 4.59 18.47
N LEU A 121 -8.26 5.38 17.41
CA LEU A 121 -7.23 6.23 16.81
C LEU A 121 -6.06 5.44 16.20
N ASN A 122 -6.28 4.20 15.77
CA ASN A 122 -5.30 3.47 14.97
C ASN A 122 -5.45 3.82 13.49
N TYR A 123 -4.32 4.01 12.82
CA TYR A 123 -4.29 4.12 11.36
C TYR A 123 -4.95 2.91 10.71
N GLN A 124 -5.82 3.17 9.74
CA GLN A 124 -6.45 2.13 8.94
C GLN A 124 -5.48 1.58 7.90
N TYR A 125 -5.73 0.35 7.44
CA TYR A 125 -4.87 -0.38 6.51
C TYR A 125 -5.66 -0.86 5.30
N LYS A 126 -5.12 -0.66 4.08
CA LYS A 126 -5.70 -1.22 2.85
C LYS A 126 -4.66 -1.35 1.74
N ALA A 127 -5.05 -2.03 0.65
CA ALA A 127 -4.23 -2.16 -0.55
C ALA A 127 -4.37 -0.94 -1.46
N PHE A 128 -3.23 -0.36 -1.85
CA PHE A 128 -3.11 0.70 -2.84
C PHE A 128 -2.26 0.22 -4.01
N GLY A 129 -2.69 0.47 -5.24
CA GLY A 129 -1.91 0.07 -6.39
C GLY A 129 -2.18 0.90 -7.61
N VAL A 130 -1.39 0.67 -8.65
CA VAL A 130 -1.50 1.43 -9.90
C VAL A 130 -2.68 0.88 -10.70
N PRO A 131 -3.63 1.72 -11.13
CA PRO A 131 -4.81 1.28 -11.89
C PRO A 131 -4.46 0.43 -13.10
N ASP A 132 -3.43 0.78 -13.88
CA ASP A 132 -3.02 0.04 -15.07
C ASP A 132 -2.55 -1.41 -14.80
N LEU A 133 -2.22 -1.74 -13.53
CA LEU A 133 -1.62 -3.00 -13.11
C LEU A 133 -2.56 -3.90 -12.28
N GLY A 134 -3.68 -3.37 -11.79
CA GLY A 134 -4.61 -4.10 -10.92
C GLY A 134 -5.94 -4.43 -11.61
N LEU A 135 -6.53 -5.58 -11.30
CA LEU A 135 -7.89 -5.92 -11.74
C LEU A 135 -8.99 -5.22 -10.93
N LYS A 136 -8.69 -4.85 -9.68
CA LYS A 136 -9.60 -4.13 -8.79
C LYS A 136 -9.94 -2.74 -9.37
N ARG A 137 -11.22 -2.35 -9.30
CA ARG A 137 -11.72 -1.02 -9.66
C ARG A 137 -11.51 -0.02 -8.52
N GLY A 138 -11.43 1.27 -8.85
CA GLY A 138 -11.33 2.35 -7.86
C GLY A 138 -9.92 2.51 -7.27
N LEU A 139 -8.91 1.87 -7.85
CA LEU A 139 -7.51 2.03 -7.43
C LEU A 139 -7.02 3.48 -7.64
N ILE A 140 -7.66 4.24 -8.51
CA ILE A 140 -7.31 5.62 -8.83
C ILE A 140 -7.75 6.63 -7.75
N GLU A 141 -8.69 6.26 -6.86
CA GLU A 141 -9.26 7.18 -5.87
C GLU A 141 -8.25 7.57 -4.80
N ASP A 142 -7.29 6.69 -4.53
CA ASP A 142 -6.32 6.86 -3.48
C ASP A 142 -4.90 7.10 -4.01
N MET A 143 -4.13 7.92 -3.29
CA MET A 143 -2.70 8.09 -3.52
C MET A 143 -1.94 8.03 -2.21
N VAL A 144 -1.56 6.81 -1.83
CA VAL A 144 -0.74 6.53 -0.65
C VAL A 144 0.55 5.86 -1.10
N VAL A 145 1.68 6.37 -0.62
CA VAL A 145 3.02 5.90 -1.01
C VAL A 145 3.73 5.41 0.24
N SER A 146 4.30 4.20 0.15
CA SER A 146 5.05 3.61 1.26
C SER A 146 6.54 3.44 0.90
N PRO A 147 7.46 3.79 1.82
CA PRO A 147 8.89 3.70 1.56
C PRO A 147 9.36 2.26 1.35
N TYR A 148 8.77 1.28 2.03
CA TYR A 148 9.15 -0.13 1.86
C TYR A 148 8.95 -0.60 0.41
N SER A 149 7.89 -0.12 -0.26
CA SER A 149 7.59 -0.40 -1.66
C SER A 149 8.68 0.09 -2.60
N THR A 150 9.21 1.28 -2.32
CA THR A 150 10.37 1.80 -3.05
C THR A 150 11.63 0.97 -2.76
N LEU A 151 11.83 0.56 -1.51
CA LEU A 151 12.99 -0.24 -1.12
C LEU A 151 12.97 -1.65 -1.75
N LEU A 152 11.79 -2.24 -1.93
CA LEU A 152 11.63 -3.50 -2.67
C LEU A 152 12.16 -3.44 -4.12
N ALA A 153 12.23 -2.25 -4.71
CA ALA A 153 12.77 -2.05 -6.06
C ALA A 153 14.31 -1.95 -6.11
N LEU A 154 15.00 -1.89 -4.96
CA LEU A 154 16.46 -1.75 -4.90
C LEU A 154 17.23 -2.77 -5.75
N PRO A 155 16.86 -4.08 -5.77
CA PRO A 155 17.55 -5.07 -6.59
C PRO A 155 17.42 -4.84 -8.10
N PHE A 156 16.50 -3.98 -8.54
CA PHE A 156 16.17 -3.76 -9.95
C PHE A 156 16.61 -2.39 -10.45
N THR A 157 16.48 -1.35 -9.63
CA THR A 157 16.68 0.05 -10.04
C THR A 157 17.26 0.91 -8.91
N PRO A 158 18.45 0.56 -8.37
CA PRO A 158 18.93 1.10 -7.10
C PRO A 158 19.10 2.63 -7.09
N GLN A 159 19.59 3.23 -8.18
CA GLN A 159 19.78 4.68 -8.23
C GLN A 159 18.45 5.44 -8.13
N GLU A 160 17.44 5.00 -8.89
CA GLU A 160 16.13 5.65 -8.92
C GLU A 160 15.33 5.38 -7.63
N ALA A 161 15.45 4.18 -7.06
CA ALA A 161 14.86 3.85 -5.77
C ALA A 161 15.44 4.78 -4.67
N MET A 162 16.76 4.96 -4.61
CA MET A 162 17.37 5.86 -3.64
C MET A 162 17.06 7.34 -3.89
N ALA A 163 16.92 7.76 -5.14
CA ALA A 163 16.44 9.10 -5.46
C ALA A 163 15.01 9.33 -4.94
N ASN A 164 14.13 8.34 -5.08
CA ASN A 164 12.77 8.39 -4.57
C ASN A 164 12.71 8.36 -3.03
N ILE A 165 13.54 7.54 -2.36
CA ILE A 165 13.68 7.55 -0.90
C ILE A 165 14.14 8.92 -0.40
N ARG A 166 15.08 9.59 -1.07
CA ARG A 166 15.48 10.96 -0.69
C ARG A 166 14.34 11.97 -0.84
N ARG A 167 13.43 11.80 -1.79
CA ARG A 167 12.20 12.61 -1.89
C ARG A 167 11.28 12.32 -0.72
N LEU A 168 11.05 11.04 -0.41
CA LEU A 168 10.23 10.63 0.73
C LEU A 168 10.82 11.14 2.06
N LEU A 169 12.14 11.11 2.26
CA LEU A 169 12.75 11.69 3.47
C LEU A 169 12.44 13.19 3.63
N LYS A 170 12.44 13.96 2.54
CA LYS A 170 12.02 15.38 2.55
C LYS A 170 10.53 15.56 2.89
N ASP A 171 9.74 14.50 2.77
CA ASP A 171 8.33 14.48 3.12
C ASP A 171 8.08 14.09 4.59
N GLY A 172 9.14 13.88 5.37
CA GLY A 172 9.06 13.65 6.82
C GLY A 172 8.90 12.18 7.22
N LEU A 173 9.37 11.25 6.38
CA LEU A 173 9.18 9.81 6.60
C LEU A 173 10.18 9.22 7.60
N GLU A 174 11.11 10.00 8.12
CA GLU A 174 12.08 9.51 9.09
C GLU A 174 11.46 9.43 10.49
N GLY A 175 11.61 8.27 11.14
CA GLY A 175 11.15 7.99 12.49
C GLY A 175 12.14 7.12 13.26
N GLU A 176 11.77 6.77 14.49
CA GLU A 176 12.65 6.08 15.45
C GLU A 176 13.21 4.74 14.95
N TYR A 177 12.37 3.92 14.29
CA TYR A 177 12.76 2.61 13.77
C TYR A 177 13.10 2.61 12.28
N GLY A 178 13.49 3.77 11.75
CA GLY A 178 13.75 3.99 10.33
C GLY A 178 12.58 4.71 9.66
N LEU A 179 12.17 4.25 8.49
CA LEU A 179 11.13 4.95 7.73
C LEU A 179 9.73 4.59 8.28
N TYR A 180 8.89 5.61 8.47
CA TYR A 180 7.46 5.46 8.78
C TYR A 180 6.71 4.69 7.68
N GLU A 181 5.54 4.20 8.04
CA GLU A 181 4.72 3.32 7.22
C GLU A 181 4.38 3.88 5.82
N ALA A 182 3.93 5.13 5.73
CA ALA A 182 3.50 5.74 4.47
C ALA A 182 3.33 7.26 4.54
N VAL A 183 3.11 7.85 3.36
CA VAL A 183 2.51 9.19 3.21
C VAL A 183 1.22 9.07 2.43
N ASP A 184 0.18 9.70 2.98
CA ASP A 184 -1.10 9.86 2.33
C ASP A 184 -1.15 11.20 1.61
N TYR A 185 -1.38 11.16 0.29
CA TYR A 185 -1.57 12.34 -0.57
C TYR A 185 -3.02 12.47 -1.04
N THR A 186 -3.95 11.64 -0.57
CA THR A 186 -5.35 11.69 -1.04
C THR A 186 -6.06 12.96 -0.57
N PRO A 187 -6.46 13.87 -1.47
CA PRO A 187 -7.04 15.17 -1.11
C PRO A 187 -8.23 15.09 -0.16
N GLU A 188 -9.08 14.09 -0.33
CA GLU A 188 -10.31 13.91 0.46
C GLU A 188 -10.02 13.61 1.93
N ARG A 189 -8.86 13.02 2.25
CA ARG A 189 -8.47 12.69 3.63
C ARG A 189 -7.63 13.76 4.31
N LEU A 190 -7.14 14.74 3.56
CA LEU A 190 -6.26 15.76 4.09
C LEU A 190 -7.06 16.92 4.73
N PRO A 191 -6.54 17.52 5.81
CA PRO A 191 -7.03 18.81 6.31
C PRO A 191 -6.93 19.90 5.23
N ALA A 192 -7.76 20.93 5.33
CA ALA A 192 -7.72 22.06 4.42
C ALA A 192 -6.33 22.73 4.43
N GLY A 193 -5.79 23.00 3.24
CA GLY A 193 -4.46 23.60 3.06
C GLY A 193 -3.28 22.63 3.18
N GLU A 194 -3.51 21.36 3.52
CA GLU A 194 -2.46 20.34 3.56
C GLU A 194 -2.45 19.49 2.28
N HIS A 195 -1.25 19.16 1.80
CA HIS A 195 -1.04 18.37 0.58
C HIS A 195 -0.56 16.94 0.84
N ARG A 196 -0.28 16.61 2.10
CA ARG A 196 0.14 15.27 2.51
C ARG A 196 0.03 15.09 4.02
N LYS A 197 -0.10 13.84 4.47
CA LYS A 197 0.05 13.45 5.88
C LYS A 197 0.90 12.20 6.02
N VAL A 198 1.83 12.23 6.98
CA VAL A 198 2.65 11.07 7.34
C VAL A 198 1.82 10.11 8.20
N VAL A 199 1.86 8.83 7.83
CA VAL A 199 1.31 7.73 8.63
C VAL A 199 2.40 7.28 9.59
N ALA A 200 2.42 7.90 10.77
CA ALA A 200 3.48 7.71 11.77
C ALA A 200 3.32 6.39 12.55
N SER A 201 3.39 5.26 11.85
CA SER A 201 3.40 3.91 12.41
C SER A 201 4.51 3.07 11.78
N PHE A 202 4.71 1.87 12.32
CA PHE A 202 5.68 0.90 11.82
C PHE A 202 5.04 -0.47 11.71
N MET A 203 5.26 -1.14 10.58
CA MET A 203 4.87 -2.53 10.41
C MET A 203 6.11 -3.42 10.30
N ALA A 204 6.17 -4.44 11.16
CA ALA A 204 7.34 -5.32 11.24
C ALA A 204 7.68 -6.00 9.90
N HIS A 205 6.66 -6.38 9.12
CA HIS A 205 6.87 -7.02 7.82
C HIS A 205 7.35 -6.02 6.75
N HIS A 206 6.89 -4.76 6.76
CA HIS A 206 7.40 -3.71 5.87
C HIS A 206 8.85 -3.34 6.16
N LEU A 207 9.20 -3.18 7.44
CA LEU A 207 10.60 -2.98 7.85
C LEU A 207 11.46 -4.21 7.54
N GLY A 208 10.95 -5.41 7.79
CA GLY A 208 11.65 -6.66 7.49
C GLY A 208 11.96 -6.82 5.99
N MET A 209 10.98 -6.53 5.12
CA MET A 209 11.18 -6.53 3.67
C MET A 209 12.15 -5.44 3.21
N SER A 210 12.08 -4.26 3.81
CA SER A 210 13.02 -3.16 3.55
C SER A 210 14.46 -3.57 3.83
N LEU A 211 14.71 -4.15 5.01
CA LEU A 211 16.03 -4.66 5.40
C LEU A 211 16.47 -5.82 4.50
N ALA A 212 15.57 -6.72 4.13
CA ALA A 212 15.87 -7.81 3.21
C ALA A 212 16.29 -7.31 1.82
N ALA A 213 15.63 -6.28 1.29
CA ALA A 213 15.96 -5.67 0.01
C ALA A 213 17.34 -4.97 0.05
N ILE A 214 17.61 -4.21 1.12
CA ILE A 214 18.92 -3.57 1.34
C ILE A 214 20.02 -4.62 1.45
N ASN A 215 19.81 -5.66 2.25
CA ASN A 215 20.76 -6.76 2.43
C ASN A 215 21.03 -7.49 1.11
N ASN A 216 20.01 -7.72 0.28
CA ASN A 216 20.21 -8.27 -1.06
C ASN A 216 21.04 -7.34 -1.94
N LEU A 217 20.77 -6.03 -1.95
CA LEU A 217 21.55 -5.10 -2.76
C LEU A 217 23.03 -5.07 -2.34
N LEU A 218 23.31 -5.00 -1.03
CA LEU A 218 24.67 -4.89 -0.49
C LEU A 218 25.48 -6.20 -0.57
N HIS A 219 24.80 -7.34 -0.70
CA HIS A 219 25.43 -8.66 -0.69
C HIS A 219 25.09 -9.49 -1.94
N ASP A 220 24.88 -8.83 -3.08
CA ASP A 220 24.71 -9.42 -4.41
C ASP A 220 23.54 -10.43 -4.55
N GLY A 221 22.46 -10.24 -3.78
CA GLY A 221 21.30 -11.15 -3.74
C GLY A 221 21.50 -12.34 -2.79
N VAL A 222 22.13 -12.13 -1.63
CA VAL A 222 22.48 -13.20 -0.68
C VAL A 222 21.28 -14.07 -0.27
N LEU A 223 20.08 -13.51 -0.10
CA LEU A 223 18.90 -14.27 0.27
C LEU A 223 18.46 -15.18 -0.87
N GLN A 224 18.48 -14.68 -2.11
CA GLN A 224 18.22 -15.50 -3.29
C GLN A 224 19.22 -16.65 -3.42
N ARG A 225 20.53 -16.36 -3.24
CA ARG A 225 21.58 -17.39 -3.31
C ARG A 225 21.38 -18.47 -2.25
N ARG A 226 21.06 -18.09 -1.02
CA ARG A 226 20.79 -19.04 0.09
C ARG A 226 19.54 -19.87 -0.16
N PHE A 227 18.45 -19.25 -0.62
CA PHE A 227 17.21 -19.95 -0.92
C PHE A 227 17.41 -21.00 -2.03
N HIS A 228 18.08 -20.62 -3.12
CA HIS A 228 18.36 -21.48 -4.26
C HIS A 228 19.57 -22.42 -4.10
N ALA A 229 20.32 -22.32 -2.99
CA ALA A 229 21.37 -23.29 -2.67
C ALA A 229 20.80 -24.65 -2.28
N ASN A 230 19.54 -24.70 -1.82
CA ASN A 230 18.84 -25.94 -1.55
C ASN A 230 18.50 -26.67 -2.87
N PRO A 231 18.96 -27.92 -3.08
CA PRO A 231 18.71 -28.67 -4.31
C PRO A 231 17.21 -28.86 -4.65
N LEU A 232 16.35 -28.99 -3.63
CA LEU A 232 14.90 -29.11 -3.83
C LEU A 232 14.35 -27.84 -4.47
N ILE A 233 14.72 -26.68 -3.92
CA ILE A 233 14.32 -25.37 -4.45
C ILE A 233 14.88 -25.18 -5.86
N ARG A 234 16.17 -25.45 -6.04
CA ARG A 234 16.84 -25.33 -7.33
C ARG A 234 16.18 -26.16 -8.43
N SER A 235 15.62 -27.32 -8.10
CA SER A 235 14.95 -28.20 -9.07
C SER A 235 13.74 -27.54 -9.75
N GLY A 236 13.12 -26.53 -9.13
CA GLY A 236 12.00 -25.79 -9.69
C GLY A 236 12.40 -24.60 -10.57
N GLU A 237 13.68 -24.20 -10.65
CA GLU A 237 14.12 -22.97 -11.35
C GLU A 237 13.58 -22.83 -12.78
N ILE A 238 13.38 -23.94 -13.50
CA ILE A 238 12.79 -23.96 -14.84
C ILE A 238 11.40 -23.29 -14.92
N LEU A 239 10.63 -23.30 -13.83
CA LEU A 239 9.32 -22.64 -13.74
C LEU A 239 9.44 -21.10 -13.81
N LEU A 240 10.61 -20.56 -13.47
CA LEU A 240 10.90 -19.12 -13.44
C LEU A 240 11.40 -18.62 -14.81
N GLU A 241 11.61 -19.54 -15.76
CA GLU A 241 12.13 -19.26 -17.10
C GLU A 241 11.04 -19.19 -18.18
N GLU A 242 9.77 -19.01 -17.76
CA GLU A 242 8.64 -18.86 -18.67
C GLU A 242 8.84 -17.65 -19.60
N LYS A 243 8.81 -17.88 -20.92
CA LYS A 243 8.96 -16.83 -21.93
C LYS A 243 7.68 -16.02 -22.10
N VAL A 244 7.82 -14.78 -22.58
CA VAL A 244 6.67 -13.94 -22.95
C VAL A 244 5.90 -14.62 -24.11
N PRO A 245 4.58 -14.86 -23.98
CA PRO A 245 3.80 -15.45 -25.05
C PRO A 245 3.75 -14.55 -26.29
N ALA A 246 3.98 -15.11 -27.48
CA ALA A 246 3.92 -14.34 -28.74
C ALA A 246 2.51 -13.83 -29.09
N ARG A 247 1.46 -14.45 -28.54
CA ARG A 247 0.05 -14.05 -28.67
C ARG A 247 -0.56 -13.93 -27.27
N ALA A 248 -0.18 -12.88 -26.58
CA ALA A 248 -0.76 -12.50 -25.31
C ALA A 248 -2.20 -12.00 -25.50
N ILE A 249 -3.17 -12.58 -24.78
CA ILE A 249 -4.51 -12.01 -24.67
C ILE A 249 -4.44 -10.91 -23.62
N ILE A 250 -4.59 -9.66 -24.04
CA ILE A 250 -4.70 -8.53 -23.13
C ILE A 250 -6.03 -8.66 -22.42
N THR A 251 -5.98 -8.81 -21.10
CA THR A 251 -7.15 -9.12 -20.27
C THR A 251 -7.77 -7.86 -19.69
N LYS A 252 -7.01 -6.75 -19.70
CA LYS A 252 -7.45 -5.43 -19.26
C LYS A 252 -7.15 -4.39 -20.33
N ASP A 253 -8.14 -4.08 -21.16
CA ASP A 253 -8.07 -2.99 -22.15
C ASP A 253 -8.59 -1.65 -21.61
N TYR A 254 -9.37 -1.68 -20.52
CA TYR A 254 -9.91 -0.46 -19.91
C TYR A 254 -8.85 0.21 -19.03
N LYS A 255 -8.48 1.44 -19.40
CA LYS A 255 -7.56 2.31 -18.67
C LYS A 255 -8.32 3.45 -18.02
N GLU A 256 -8.05 3.68 -16.74
CA GLU A 256 -8.57 4.83 -16.01
C GLU A 256 -7.66 6.04 -16.28
N GLU A 257 -8.23 7.19 -16.66
CA GLU A 257 -7.45 8.40 -16.92
C GLU A 257 -6.90 8.99 -15.63
N VAL A 258 -5.56 9.04 -15.53
CA VAL A 258 -4.86 9.57 -14.34
C VAL A 258 -4.65 11.07 -14.49
N HIS A 259 -5.37 11.83 -13.66
CA HIS A 259 -5.23 13.28 -13.54
C HIS A 259 -4.35 13.68 -12.34
N PRO A 260 -3.70 14.85 -12.36
CA PRO A 260 -3.00 15.40 -11.19
C PRO A 260 -3.90 15.46 -9.95
N LEU A 261 -3.30 15.38 -8.76
CA LEU A 261 -4.05 15.58 -7.52
C LEU A 261 -4.41 17.06 -7.38
N THR A 262 -5.69 17.39 -7.44
CA THR A 262 -6.20 18.72 -7.11
C THR A 262 -6.62 18.74 -5.66
N ALA A 263 -6.06 19.65 -4.85
CA ALA A 263 -6.60 19.94 -3.54
C ALA A 263 -8.00 20.52 -3.74
N GLY A 264 -9.05 19.79 -3.36
CA GLY A 264 -10.39 20.36 -3.33
C GLY A 264 -10.41 21.52 -2.33
N GLU A 265 -10.98 22.66 -2.73
CA GLU A 265 -11.34 23.71 -1.79
C GLU A 265 -12.39 23.14 -0.83
N LYS A 266 -11.95 22.59 0.29
CA LYS A 266 -12.85 22.31 1.41
C LYS A 266 -13.20 23.67 1.99
N GLU A 267 -14.37 24.20 1.66
CA GLU A 267 -14.95 25.30 2.41
C GLU A 267 -14.92 24.90 3.89
N THR A 268 -14.09 25.59 4.67
CA THR A 268 -14.16 25.55 6.12
C THR A 268 -15.48 26.21 6.49
N VAL A 269 -16.56 25.43 6.49
CA VAL A 269 -17.82 25.88 7.05
C VAL A 269 -17.63 25.90 8.56
N ASP A 270 -17.21 27.05 9.08
CA ASP A 270 -17.24 27.31 10.51
C ASP A 270 -18.70 27.22 10.97
N PHE A 271 -19.06 26.09 11.57
CA PHE A 271 -20.37 25.94 12.21
C PHE A 271 -20.39 26.77 13.50
N ALA A 272 -20.55 28.09 13.36
CA ALA A 272 -20.94 28.94 14.46
C ALA A 272 -22.44 28.76 14.71
N ARG A 273 -22.81 27.91 15.67
CA ARG A 273 -24.20 27.82 16.13
C ARG A 273 -24.50 29.04 16.99
N SER A 274 -25.00 30.12 16.40
CA SER A 274 -25.55 31.24 17.16
C SER A 274 -26.93 30.84 17.69
N VAL A 275 -27.02 30.53 18.98
CA VAL A 275 -28.31 30.39 19.66
C VAL A 275 -28.72 31.80 20.11
N GLU A 276 -29.73 32.38 19.46
CA GLU A 276 -30.38 33.57 19.98
C GLU A 276 -31.12 33.20 21.27
N VAL A 277 -30.60 33.68 22.41
CA VAL A 277 -31.29 33.58 23.69
C VAL A 277 -32.43 34.58 23.67
N THR A 278 -33.63 34.12 23.31
CA THR A 278 -34.87 34.89 23.41
C THR A 278 -35.40 34.78 24.85
N GLY A 279 -35.12 35.78 25.69
CA GLY A 279 -35.60 35.76 27.07
C GLY A 279 -34.99 36.83 27.96
N THR A 280 -35.74 37.91 28.14
CA THR A 280 -35.60 39.07 29.02
C THR A 280 -35.06 38.80 30.44
N ARG A 281 -33.75 38.95 30.67
CA ARG A 281 -33.15 39.33 31.96
C ARG A 281 -31.79 40.02 31.73
N GLU A 282 -31.47 41.04 32.53
CA GLU A 282 -30.17 41.75 32.43
C GLU A 282 -28.97 40.87 32.84
N LEU A 283 -29.19 39.78 33.59
CA LEU A 283 -28.16 38.82 34.00
C LEU A 283 -28.69 37.37 33.92
N PRO A 284 -28.03 36.45 33.20
CA PRO A 284 -28.45 35.05 33.09
C PRO A 284 -28.09 34.24 34.35
N HIS A 285 -28.94 33.29 34.73
CA HIS A 285 -28.58 32.29 35.75
C HIS A 285 -27.47 31.39 35.21
N CYS A 286 -26.38 31.28 35.98
CA CYS A 286 -25.19 30.53 35.59
C CYS A 286 -24.89 29.40 36.58
N HIS A 287 -24.53 28.23 36.06
CA HIS A 287 -23.95 27.13 36.82
C HIS A 287 -22.47 26.97 36.46
N LEU A 288 -21.61 27.01 37.47
CA LEU A 288 -20.18 26.75 37.34
C LEU A 288 -19.86 25.39 37.96
N LEU A 289 -19.31 24.48 37.17
CA LEU A 289 -18.79 23.19 37.61
C LEU A 289 -17.28 23.17 37.41
N SER A 290 -16.52 22.73 38.42
CA SER A 290 -15.07 22.58 38.27
C SER A 290 -14.50 21.46 39.13
N ASN A 291 -13.43 20.83 38.64
CA ASN A 291 -12.60 19.88 39.39
C ASN A 291 -11.16 20.41 39.61
N GLY A 292 -10.94 21.72 39.43
CA GLY A 292 -9.65 22.38 39.58
C GLY A 292 -8.76 22.39 38.33
N ARG A 293 -8.95 21.46 37.38
CA ARG A 293 -8.24 21.46 36.08
C ARG A 293 -9.14 21.81 34.90
N TYR A 294 -10.42 21.51 35.05
CA TYR A 294 -11.46 21.80 34.08
C TYR A 294 -12.56 22.64 34.74
N SER A 295 -13.04 23.65 34.04
CA SER A 295 -14.13 24.52 34.46
C SER A 295 -15.16 24.59 33.33
N LEU A 296 -16.43 24.47 33.68
CA LEU A 296 -17.55 24.57 32.75
C LEU A 296 -18.53 25.60 33.30
N LEU A 297 -18.78 26.66 32.52
CA LEU A 297 -19.82 27.64 32.77
C LEU A 297 -20.97 27.37 31.81
N LEU A 298 -22.18 27.17 32.35
CA LEU A 298 -23.41 27.02 31.56
C LEU A 298 -24.43 28.06 32.04
N THR A 299 -25.11 28.69 31.10
CA THR A 299 -26.23 29.59 31.36
C THR A 299 -27.56 28.84 31.22
N GLU A 300 -28.64 29.41 31.75
CA GLU A 300 -30.01 28.91 31.56
C GLU A 300 -30.44 28.79 30.08
N GLY A 301 -29.84 29.59 29.18
CA GLY A 301 -30.06 29.53 27.74
C GLY A 301 -29.27 28.42 27.03
N GLY A 302 -28.54 27.58 27.76
CA GLY A 302 -27.69 26.53 27.22
C GLY A 302 -26.39 27.02 26.58
N SER A 303 -26.13 28.34 26.60
CA SER A 303 -24.84 28.90 26.19
C SER A 303 -23.82 28.77 27.32
N GLY A 304 -22.54 28.73 26.97
CA GLY A 304 -21.50 28.50 27.96
C GLY A 304 -20.13 28.37 27.34
N TYR A 305 -19.13 28.12 28.18
CA TYR A 305 -17.80 27.75 27.73
C TYR A 305 -17.18 26.75 28.70
N SER A 306 -16.26 25.96 28.17
CA SER A 306 -15.40 25.09 28.95
C SER A 306 -13.97 25.61 28.91
N ARG A 307 -13.23 25.49 30.00
CA ARG A 307 -11.81 25.84 30.06
C ARG A 307 -11.04 24.72 30.71
N ARG A 308 -9.92 24.31 30.08
CA ARG A 308 -8.97 23.36 30.64
C ARG A 308 -7.58 23.99 30.66
N GLU A 309 -6.98 24.13 31.85
CA GLU A 309 -5.57 24.54 32.01
C GLU A 309 -5.17 25.77 31.16
N GLY A 310 -6.06 26.76 31.02
CA GLY A 310 -5.79 27.99 30.28
C GLY A 310 -6.35 28.05 28.86
N ILE A 311 -6.80 26.93 28.29
CA ILE A 311 -7.40 26.84 26.95
C ILE A 311 -8.93 26.89 27.08
N GLN A 312 -9.56 27.87 26.43
CA GLN A 312 -11.01 28.04 26.33
C GLN A 312 -11.53 27.45 25.03
#